data_AF-A0A378C5P6-F1
#
_entry.id   AF-A0A378C5P6-F1
#
_cell.length_a   1.000
_cell.length_b   1.000
_cell.length_c   1.000
_cell.angle_alpha   90.00
_cell.angle_beta   90.00
_cell.angle_gamma   90.00
#
_symmetry.space_group_name_H-M   'P 1'
#
loop_
_entity.id
_entity.type
_entity.pdbx_description
1 polymer ?
#
loop_
_entity_poly.entity_id
_entity_poly.type
_entity_poly.pdbx_seq_one_letter_code
_entity_poly.pdbx_strand_id
1 'polypeptide(L)'
;MAFLLAPCPWGAFPGHTLDDIQSGRGKVHNSFMLEKTERTVIEAPFRPFPRSLWHGELTLMPLPPWFITHRGQEAVAQRLVDFYHRPRWRKLPALLWRALRG
;
A
#
# COMPACT_ATOMS: atom_id res chain seq x y z
N MET A 1 0.86 0.25 2.26
CA MET A 1 -0.59 0.50 2.06
C MET A 1 -0.95 1.92 2.44
N ALA A 2 -0.76 2.38 3.68
CA ALA A 2 -1.17 3.73 4.11
C ALA A 2 -0.75 4.88 3.16
N PHE A 3 0.49 4.89 2.65
CA PHE A 3 0.96 5.95 1.76
C PHE A 3 0.26 5.98 0.38
N LEU A 4 -0.22 4.83 -0.11
CA LEU A 4 -0.88 4.72 -1.43
C LEU A 4 -2.39 4.97 -1.35
N LEU A 5 -2.95 5.20 -0.15
CA LEU A 5 -4.38 5.45 0.04
C LEU A 5 -4.74 6.94 0.04
N ALA A 6 -3.77 7.85 0.05
CA ALA A 6 -4.03 9.28 -0.07
C ALA A 6 -4.90 9.70 -1.29
N PRO A 7 -4.81 9.03 -2.47
CA PRO A 7 -5.72 9.28 -3.58
C PRO A 7 -7.03 8.49 -3.54
N CYS A 8 -7.18 7.51 -2.64
CA CYS A 8 -8.30 6.58 -2.56
C CYS A 8 -9.45 7.18 -1.73
N PRO A 9 -10.51 7.75 -2.34
CA PRO A 9 -11.52 8.47 -1.59
C PRO A 9 -12.28 7.55 -0.66
N TRP A 10 -12.48 7.99 0.58
CA TRP A 10 -13.30 7.29 1.56
C TRP A 10 -14.24 8.27 2.26
N GLY A 11 -15.53 7.95 2.29
CA GLY A 11 -16.56 8.75 2.94
C GLY A 11 -17.95 8.20 2.66
N ALA A 12 -18.96 9.04 2.91
CA ALA A 12 -20.36 8.68 2.73
C ALA A 12 -20.75 8.48 1.26
N PHE A 13 -21.78 7.67 1.03
CA PHE A 13 -22.41 7.53 -0.29
C PHE A 13 -22.93 8.89 -0.77
N PRO A 14 -22.84 9.21 -2.08
CA PRO A 14 -23.34 10.50 -2.59
C PRO A 14 -24.85 10.70 -2.36
N GLY A 15 -25.26 11.90 -1.94
CA GLY A 15 -26.68 12.32 -1.96
C GLY A 15 -27.25 12.83 -0.64
N HIS A 16 -26.53 12.74 0.47
CA HIS A 16 -27.05 13.16 1.78
C HIS A 16 -27.12 14.69 1.92
N THR A 17 -28.21 15.18 2.53
CA THR A 17 -28.42 16.60 2.80
C THR A 17 -27.77 17.01 4.12
N LEU A 18 -27.81 18.30 4.48
CA LEU A 18 -27.38 18.74 5.81
C LEU A 18 -28.40 18.36 6.89
N ASP A 19 -29.68 18.37 6.56
CA ASP A 19 -30.77 18.05 7.48
C ASP A 19 -30.93 16.54 7.70
N ASP A 20 -30.40 15.73 6.77
CA ASP A 20 -30.38 14.27 6.86
C ASP A 20 -29.02 13.72 6.40
N ILE A 21 -28.04 13.75 7.32
CA ILE A 21 -26.64 13.45 7.02
C ILE A 21 -26.32 11.95 6.88
N GLN A 22 -27.13 11.07 7.48
CA GLN A 22 -26.92 9.62 7.54
C GLN A 22 -25.46 9.25 7.88
N SER A 23 -24.71 8.63 6.95
CA SER A 23 -23.31 8.23 7.17
C SER A 23 -22.26 9.34 6.97
N GLY A 24 -22.68 10.57 6.68
CA GLY A 24 -21.81 11.74 6.45
C GLY A 24 -22.07 12.45 5.13
N ARG A 25 -21.30 13.52 4.86
CA ARG A 25 -21.26 14.21 3.56
C ARG A 25 -19.83 14.58 3.21
N GLY A 26 -19.40 14.24 1.99
CA GLY A 26 -18.03 14.44 1.52
C GLY A 26 -17.16 13.19 1.65
N LYS A 27 -15.91 13.30 1.20
CA LYS A 27 -14.89 12.23 1.22
C LYS A 27 -13.55 12.80 1.63
N VAL A 28 -12.78 12.02 2.38
CA VAL A 28 -11.37 12.28 2.68
C VAL A 28 -10.49 11.42 1.78
N HIS A 29 -9.17 11.65 1.82
CA HIS A 29 -8.21 10.85 1.04
C HIS A 29 -8.54 10.86 -0.47
N ASN A 30 -8.94 12.04 -0.98
CA ASN A 30 -9.34 12.29 -2.36
C ASN A 30 -8.40 13.34 -2.98
N SER A 31 -7.10 13.04 -3.08
CA SER A 31 -6.10 14.01 -3.58
C SER A 31 -6.37 14.50 -5.00
N PHE A 32 -7.12 13.72 -5.79
CA PHE A 32 -7.54 14.07 -7.15
C PHE A 32 -8.85 14.88 -7.20
N MET A 33 -9.48 15.15 -6.06
CA MET A 33 -10.74 15.90 -5.96
C MET A 33 -11.85 15.33 -6.85
N LEU A 34 -11.92 14.01 -6.98
CA LEU A 34 -12.95 13.33 -7.76
C LEU A 34 -14.34 13.60 -7.16
N GLU A 35 -15.28 14.03 -8.02
CA GLU A 35 -16.67 14.27 -7.62
C GLU A 35 -17.50 12.99 -7.67
N LYS A 36 -18.59 12.95 -6.87
CA LYS A 36 -19.61 11.88 -6.90
C LYS A 36 -19.07 10.45 -6.79
N THR A 37 -17.91 10.25 -6.17
CA THR A 37 -17.33 8.91 -5.95
C THR A 37 -18.24 8.06 -5.05
N GLU A 38 -18.55 6.85 -5.49
CA GLU A 38 -19.42 5.91 -4.75
C GLU A 38 -18.60 4.86 -3.97
N ARG A 39 -17.49 4.40 -4.54
CA ARG A 39 -16.63 3.37 -3.94
C ARG A 39 -15.20 3.49 -4.42
N THR A 40 -14.28 2.98 -3.61
CA THR A 40 -12.89 2.75 -3.99
C THR A 40 -12.61 1.26 -3.98
N VAL A 41 -12.05 0.74 -5.07
CA VAL A 41 -11.67 -0.67 -5.21
C VAL A 41 -10.15 -0.75 -5.24
N ILE A 42 -9.57 -1.58 -4.38
CA ILE A 42 -8.13 -1.82 -4.32
C ILE A 42 -7.90 -3.26 -4.72
N GLU A 43 -7.08 -3.44 -5.74
CA GLU A 43 -6.64 -4.75 -6.21
C GLU A 43 -5.19 -4.96 -5.79
N ALA A 44 -4.91 -6.12 -5.21
CA ALA A 44 -3.58 -6.51 -4.78
C ALA A 44 -3.41 -8.03 -4.97
N PRO A 45 -2.18 -8.50 -5.22
CA PRO A 45 -1.91 -9.92 -5.34
C PRO A 45 -2.24 -10.65 -4.04
N PHE A 46 -2.79 -11.86 -4.15
CA PHE A 46 -3.07 -12.70 -3.00
C PHE A 46 -1.78 -13.29 -2.43
N ARG A 47 -0.78 -13.52 -3.30
CA ARG A 47 0.49 -14.13 -2.92
C ARG A 47 1.63 -13.13 -3.11
N PRO A 48 2.48 -12.92 -2.10
CA PRO A 48 3.69 -12.13 -2.30
C PRO A 48 4.65 -12.85 -3.25
N PHE A 49 5.43 -12.07 -4.00
CA PHE A 49 6.54 -12.56 -4.80
C PHE A 49 7.58 -13.27 -3.89
N PRO A 50 8.19 -14.39 -4.34
CA PRO A 50 8.09 -14.99 -5.68
C PRO A 50 6.94 -15.98 -5.88
N ARG A 51 6.16 -16.28 -4.83
CA ARG A 51 5.07 -17.26 -4.92
C ARG A 51 3.99 -16.85 -5.91
N SER A 52 3.80 -15.55 -6.12
CA SER A 52 2.90 -15.00 -7.15
C SER A 52 3.14 -15.59 -8.54
N LEU A 53 4.41 -15.69 -8.98
CA LEU A 53 4.76 -16.18 -10.31
C LEU A 53 4.30 -17.62 -10.55
N TRP A 54 4.45 -18.49 -9.55
CA TRP A 54 4.02 -19.89 -9.63
C TRP A 54 2.50 -20.07 -9.66
N HIS A 55 1.74 -19.03 -9.34
CA HIS A 55 0.28 -19.05 -9.30
C HIS A 55 -0.37 -18.13 -10.35
N GLY A 56 0.41 -17.67 -11.35
CA GLY A 56 -0.11 -16.85 -12.45
C GLY A 56 -0.37 -15.38 -12.09
N GLU A 57 0.05 -14.91 -10.92
CA GLU A 57 -0.06 -13.51 -10.51
C GLU A 57 1.19 -12.73 -10.99
N LEU A 58 1.02 -11.86 -12.00
CA LEU A 58 2.11 -11.04 -12.58
C LEU A 58 2.48 -9.84 -11.68
N THR A 59 2.97 -10.13 -10.47
CA THR A 59 3.48 -9.13 -9.53
C THR A 59 4.90 -9.44 -9.09
N LEU A 60 5.71 -8.40 -8.91
CA LEU A 60 7.04 -8.47 -8.30
C LEU A 60 7.04 -7.98 -6.85
N MET A 61 5.87 -7.74 -6.26
CA MET A 61 5.76 -7.19 -4.92
C MET A 61 6.13 -8.25 -3.86
N PRO A 62 7.24 -8.11 -3.12
CA PRO A 62 7.55 -9.00 -2.00
C PRO A 62 6.54 -8.79 -0.87
N LEU A 63 6.55 -9.70 0.12
CA LEU A 63 5.78 -9.48 1.34
C LEU A 63 6.23 -8.15 1.96
N PRO A 64 5.34 -7.17 2.20
CA PRO A 64 5.80 -5.89 2.71
C PRO A 64 6.31 -5.98 4.15
N PRO A 65 7.36 -5.22 4.53
CA PRO A 65 8.00 -5.34 5.84
C PRO A 65 7.12 -4.90 7.02
N TRP A 66 6.01 -4.19 6.76
CA TRP A 66 5.03 -3.81 7.78
C TRP A 66 3.97 -4.90 8.07
N PHE A 67 3.95 -6.00 7.31
CA PHE A 67 3.07 -7.14 7.61
C PHE A 67 3.65 -7.92 8.77
N ILE A 68 2.88 -8.09 9.86
CA ILE A 68 3.31 -8.81 11.08
C ILE A 68 3.88 -10.21 10.83
N THR A 69 3.54 -10.84 9.71
CA THR A 69 4.01 -12.16 9.30
C THR A 69 5.39 -12.17 8.63
N HIS A 70 5.90 -11.01 8.22
CA HIS A 70 7.21 -10.90 7.59
C HIS A 70 8.33 -11.13 8.61
N ARG A 71 9.07 -12.23 8.56
CA ARG A 71 10.01 -12.59 9.65
C ARG A 71 11.27 -11.73 9.70
N GLY A 72 11.59 -11.03 8.61
CA GLY A 72 12.79 -10.19 8.47
C GLY A 72 12.56 -8.67 8.58
N GLN A 73 11.48 -8.20 9.25
CA GLN A 73 11.07 -6.79 9.19
C GLN A 73 12.19 -5.84 9.64
N GLU A 74 12.84 -6.15 10.76
CA GLU A 74 13.89 -5.31 11.35
C GLU A 74 15.07 -5.13 10.38
N ALA A 75 15.57 -6.23 9.80
CA ALA A 75 16.68 -6.19 8.87
C ALA A 75 16.34 -5.40 7.59
N VAL A 76 15.09 -5.50 7.12
CA VAL A 76 14.61 -4.70 5.97
C VAL A 76 14.49 -3.23 6.36
N ALA A 77 13.93 -2.92 7.53
CA ALA A 77 13.78 -1.56 8.03
C ALA A 77 15.13 -0.86 8.20
N GLN A 78 16.12 -1.51 8.84
CA GLN A 78 17.48 -1.00 8.97
C GLN A 78 18.11 -0.68 7.61
N ARG A 79 17.99 -1.60 6.64
CA ARG A 79 18.51 -1.41 5.28
C ARG A 79 17.79 -0.29 4.52
N LEU A 80 16.48 -0.13 4.73
CA LEU A 80 15.71 0.98 4.16
C LEU A 80 16.18 2.30 4.75
N VAL A 81 16.31 2.40 6.08
CA VAL A 81 16.84 3.60 6.76
C VAL A 81 18.23 3.95 6.23
N ASP A 82 19.12 2.97 6.15
CA ASP A 82 20.46 3.16 5.57
C ASP A 82 20.41 3.67 4.13
N PHE A 83 19.51 3.12 3.31
CA PHE A 83 19.33 3.53 1.93
C PHE A 83 18.80 4.96 1.84
N TYR A 84 17.75 5.32 2.58
CA TYR A 84 17.19 6.66 2.60
C TYR A 84 18.18 7.71 3.14
N HIS A 85 18.98 7.36 4.16
CA HIS A 85 20.01 8.26 4.69
C HIS A 85 21.07 8.61 3.62
N ARG A 86 21.56 7.63 2.86
CA ARG A 86 22.53 7.84 1.77
C ARG A 86 22.26 6.87 0.60
N PRO A 87 21.46 7.28 -0.40
CA PRO A 87 21.08 6.43 -1.51
C PRO A 87 22.30 6.00 -2.33
N ARG A 88 22.53 4.70 -2.44
CA ARG A 88 23.60 4.11 -3.26
C ARG A 88 23.12 2.81 -3.88
N TRP A 89 23.31 2.64 -5.19
CA TRP A 89 22.92 1.43 -5.93
C TRP A 89 23.44 0.14 -5.29
N ARG A 90 24.67 0.16 -4.75
CA ARG A 90 25.28 -0.99 -4.06
C ARG A 90 24.53 -1.48 -2.82
N LYS A 91 23.63 -0.67 -2.23
CA LYS A 91 22.81 -1.08 -1.07
C LYS A 91 21.57 -1.89 -1.49
N LEU A 92 21.13 -1.74 -2.74
CA LEU A 92 19.90 -2.37 -3.24
C LEU A 92 19.95 -3.89 -3.24
N PRO A 93 21.03 -4.57 -3.70
CA PRO A 93 21.05 -6.04 -3.70
C PRO A 93 20.82 -6.64 -2.32
N ALA A 94 21.47 -6.09 -1.28
CA ALA A 94 21.32 -6.57 0.10
C ALA A 94 19.96 -6.24 0.70
N LEU A 95 19.32 -5.14 0.29
CA LEU A 95 17.96 -4.78 0.69
C LEU A 95 16.94 -5.72 0.03
N LEU A 96 17.02 -5.89 -1.29
CA LEU A 96 16.13 -6.76 -2.06
C LEU A 96 16.23 -8.22 -1.58
N TRP A 97 17.44 -8.72 -1.35
CA TRP A 97 17.64 -10.07 -0.81
C TRP A 97 16.94 -10.30 0.53
N ARG A 98 16.93 -9.28 1.42
CA ARG A 98 16.23 -9.38 2.71
C ARG A 98 14.72 -9.28 2.53
N ALA A 99 14.24 -8.39 1.66
CA ALA A 99 12.82 -8.23 1.37
C ALA A 99 12.19 -9.49 0.76
N LEU A 100 12.94 -10.24 -0.05
CA LEU A 100 12.48 -11.49 -0.67
C LEU A 100 12.41 -12.68 0.28
N ARG A 101 12.95 -12.57 1.50
CA ARG A 101 13.01 -13.65 2.50
C ARG A 101 12.07 -13.41 3.70
N GLY A 102 11.09 -12.52 3.51
CA GLY A 102 10.04 -12.18 4.46
C GLY A 102 9.11 -13.32 4.79
#